data_AF-A0A1A8S4S0-F1
#
_entry.id   AF-A0A1A8S4S0-F1
#
_cell.length_a   1.000
_cell.length_b   1.000
_cell.length_c   1.000
_cell.angle_alpha   90.00
_cell.angle_beta   90.00
_cell.angle_gamma   90.00
#
_symmetry.space_group_name_H-M   'P 1'
#
loop_
_entity.id
_entity.type
_entity.pdbx_description
1 polymer ?
#
loop_
_entity_poly.entity_id
_entity_poly.type
_entity_poly.pdbx_seq_one_letter_code
_entity_poly.pdbx_strand_id
1 'polypeptide(L)'
;MDSPIDSADDLAKQTKIEYGAVRDGSTMTFFKKSKISTYEKMWAFMSSRKNTALVKNNREGIQRVLTTDYALLMESTSIEYISQRNCNLTQIGGLIDSKGYGVGTPIGSPYRDKVTIAILQLQEEGKLHMMKEKWWRGNGCPEEDSKEASALGVENIGGIFIVLAAGLVLSVFVAIGEFIYKSRKNLDIEEDHTDQRANKTD
;
A
#
# COMPACT_ATOMS: atom_id res chain seq x y z
N MET A 1 -4.63 0.54 -4.92
CA MET A 1 -3.45 1.21 -4.34
C MET A 1 -2.27 0.85 -5.22
N ASP A 2 -1.63 1.82 -5.87
CA ASP A 2 -0.35 1.58 -6.54
C ASP A 2 0.73 1.54 -5.46
N SER A 3 1.23 0.33 -5.16
CA SER A 3 2.35 0.16 -4.24
C SER A 3 3.62 0.72 -4.88
N PRO A 4 4.41 1.55 -4.19
CA PRO A 4 5.65 2.10 -4.76
C PRO A 4 6.74 1.04 -4.97
N ILE A 5 6.53 -0.18 -4.49
CA ILE A 5 7.41 -1.34 -4.62
C ILE A 5 6.58 -2.60 -4.87
N ASP A 6 6.93 -3.37 -5.89
CA ASP A 6 6.27 -4.64 -6.21
C ASP A 6 7.21 -5.85 -6.06
N SER A 7 8.53 -5.60 -6.04
CA SER A 7 9.54 -6.66 -6.00
C SER A 7 10.75 -6.33 -5.12
N ALA A 8 11.51 -7.36 -4.78
CA ALA A 8 12.81 -7.21 -4.11
C ALA A 8 13.83 -6.45 -4.99
N ASP A 9 13.72 -6.55 -6.32
CA ASP A 9 14.56 -5.79 -7.25
C ASP A 9 14.30 -4.28 -7.15
N ASP A 10 13.05 -3.87 -6.92
CA ASP A 10 12.71 -2.46 -6.75
C ASP A 10 13.31 -1.91 -5.45
N LEU A 11 13.22 -2.68 -4.36
CA LEU A 11 13.90 -2.37 -3.10
C LEU A 11 15.41 -2.21 -3.29
N ALA A 12 16.04 -3.04 -4.13
CA ALA A 12 17.47 -2.98 -4.41
C ALA A 12 17.90 -1.78 -5.25
N LYS A 13 17.00 -1.20 -6.06
CA LYS A 13 17.27 -0.04 -6.93
C LYS A 13 17.09 1.30 -6.23
N GLN A 14 16.34 1.33 -5.13
CA GLN A 14 15.99 2.55 -4.39
C GLN A 14 16.65 2.61 -3.01
N THR A 15 16.65 3.79 -2.40
CA THR A 15 17.22 4.02 -1.05
C THR A 15 16.29 4.77 -0.09
N LYS A 16 15.08 5.10 -0.53
CA LYS A 16 14.06 5.83 0.24
C LYS A 16 13.45 4.96 1.35
N ILE A 17 13.06 3.74 1.01
CA ILE A 17 12.50 2.74 1.93
C ILE A 17 13.67 1.91 2.46
N GLU A 18 13.87 1.93 3.78
CA GLU A 18 14.84 1.05 4.40
C GLU A 18 14.31 -0.39 4.41
N TYR A 19 15.19 -1.37 4.31
CA TYR A 19 14.81 -2.77 4.41
C TYR A 19 15.84 -3.60 5.17
N GLY A 20 15.39 -4.72 5.71
CA GLY A 20 16.31 -5.69 6.28
C GLY A 20 15.63 -6.91 6.90
N ALA A 21 16.38 -7.63 7.74
CA ALA A 21 16.01 -8.94 8.25
C ALA A 21 16.37 -9.08 9.74
N VAL A 22 15.90 -10.16 10.36
CA VAL A 22 16.27 -10.49 11.74
C VAL A 22 17.75 -10.88 11.83
N ARG A 23 18.44 -10.31 12.82
CA ARG A 23 19.84 -10.62 13.14
C ARG A 23 20.01 -12.10 13.45
N ASP A 24 21.09 -12.68 12.94
CA ASP A 24 21.43 -14.09 13.12
C ASP A 24 20.37 -15.08 12.60
N GLY A 25 19.43 -14.58 11.77
CA GLY A 25 18.38 -15.38 11.15
C GLY A 25 18.81 -16.11 9.88
N SER A 26 17.96 -17.05 9.46
CA SER A 26 18.08 -17.80 8.20
C SER A 26 18.08 -16.88 6.98
N THR A 27 17.19 -15.89 6.96
CA THR A 27 17.06 -14.87 5.90
C THR A 27 18.31 -14.00 5.79
N MET A 28 18.84 -13.49 6.91
CA MET A 28 20.09 -12.72 6.92
C MET A 28 21.25 -13.55 6.35
N THR A 29 21.36 -14.81 6.78
CA THR A 29 22.41 -15.73 6.31
C THR A 29 22.27 -16.04 4.82
N PHE A 30 21.04 -16.13 4.31
CA PHE A 30 20.77 -16.32 2.88
C PHE A 30 21.31 -15.15 2.06
N PHE A 31 20.96 -13.90 2.40
CA PHE A 31 21.47 -12.73 1.68
C PHE A 31 22.99 -12.62 1.78
N LYS A 32 23.57 -12.94 2.94
CA LYS A 32 25.03 -12.95 3.14
C LYS A 32 25.77 -13.96 2.25
N LYS A 33 25.15 -15.10 1.92
CA LYS A 33 25.75 -16.19 1.13
C LYS A 33 25.30 -16.22 -0.33
N SER A 34 24.30 -15.42 -0.69
CA SER A 34 23.75 -15.38 -2.04
C SER A 34 24.81 -14.99 -3.07
N LYS A 35 24.65 -15.51 -4.29
CA LYS A 35 25.48 -15.20 -5.47
C LYS A 35 24.72 -14.48 -6.57
N ILE A 36 23.47 -14.09 -6.28
CA ILE A 36 22.63 -13.33 -7.19
C ILE A 36 22.98 -11.85 -6.99
N SER A 37 23.30 -11.16 -8.07
CA SER A 37 23.79 -9.78 -8.05
C SER A 37 22.86 -8.80 -7.32
N THR A 38 21.54 -8.92 -7.50
CA THR A 38 20.54 -8.14 -6.74
C THR A 38 20.69 -8.39 -5.24
N TYR A 39 20.73 -9.65 -4.81
CA TYR A 39 20.76 -10.02 -3.39
C TYR A 39 22.10 -9.70 -2.73
N GLU A 40 23.20 -9.75 -3.48
CA GLU A 40 24.51 -9.26 -3.01
C GLU A 40 24.48 -7.74 -2.77
N LYS A 41 23.84 -6.96 -3.64
CA LYS A 41 23.63 -5.51 -3.42
C LYS A 41 22.75 -5.25 -2.20
N MET A 42 21.65 -6.00 -2.05
CA MET A 42 20.79 -5.90 -0.86
C MET A 42 21.54 -6.24 0.43
N TRP A 43 22.41 -7.26 0.38
CA TRP A 43 23.28 -7.58 1.50
C TRP A 43 24.31 -6.50 1.79
N ALA A 44 24.94 -5.91 0.76
CA ALA A 44 25.85 -4.78 0.94
C ALA A 44 25.15 -3.60 1.64
N PHE A 45 23.92 -3.29 1.25
CA PHE A 45 23.08 -2.30 1.92
C PHE A 45 22.83 -2.66 3.40
N MET A 46 22.29 -3.86 3.67
CA MET A 46 21.99 -4.30 5.05
C MET A 46 23.24 -4.37 5.94
N SER A 47 24.37 -4.83 5.39
CA SER A 47 25.63 -4.99 6.12
C SER A 47 26.36 -3.66 6.38
N SER A 48 26.14 -2.64 5.55
CA SER A 48 26.61 -1.28 5.82
C SER A 48 25.81 -0.60 6.94
N ARG A 49 24.55 -1.02 7.15
CA ARG A 49 23.61 -0.42 8.10
C ARG A 49 23.16 -1.39 9.20
N LYS A 50 24.05 -2.24 9.73
CA LYS A 50 23.65 -3.31 10.68
C LYS A 50 22.79 -2.84 11.85
N ASN A 51 23.03 -1.62 12.36
CA ASN A 51 22.29 -1.08 13.50
C ASN A 51 20.86 -0.67 13.16
N THR A 52 20.60 -0.23 11.91
CA THR A 52 19.28 0.24 11.48
C THR A 52 18.58 -0.75 10.56
N ALA A 53 19.28 -1.46 9.67
CA ALA A 53 18.65 -2.43 8.77
C ALA A 53 18.30 -3.76 9.48
N LEU A 54 19.09 -4.21 10.46
CA LEU A 54 18.87 -5.52 11.10
C LEU A 54 18.18 -5.38 12.46
N VAL A 55 17.06 -6.07 12.63
CA VAL A 55 16.22 -6.08 13.85
C VAL A 55 16.52 -7.30 14.72
N LYS A 56 16.23 -7.26 16.02
CA LYS A 56 16.58 -8.37 16.93
C LYS A 56 15.62 -9.56 16.81
N ASN A 57 14.35 -9.30 16.50
CA ASN A 57 13.32 -10.34 16.35
C ASN A 57 12.18 -9.86 15.44
N ASN A 58 11.31 -10.80 15.05
CA ASN A 58 10.17 -10.51 14.17
C ASN A 58 9.21 -9.46 14.78
N ARG A 59 8.96 -9.50 16.09
CA ARG A 59 8.04 -8.54 16.75
C ARG A 59 8.52 -7.09 16.63
N GLU A 60 9.81 -6.86 16.87
CA GLU A 60 10.44 -5.55 16.68
C GLU A 60 10.37 -5.13 15.20
N GLY A 61 10.65 -6.05 14.28
CA GLY A 61 10.55 -5.80 12.84
C GLY A 61 9.14 -5.39 12.43
N ILE A 62 8.11 -6.12 12.86
CA ILE A 62 6.70 -5.82 12.55
C ILE A 62 6.31 -4.44 13.10
N GLN A 63 6.65 -4.16 14.35
CA GLN A 63 6.36 -2.85 14.96
C GLN A 63 7.01 -1.71 14.18
N ARG A 64 8.22 -1.93 13.67
CA ARG A 64 8.93 -0.94 12.87
C ARG A 64 8.29 -0.72 11.50
N VAL A 65 7.87 -1.79 10.82
CA VAL A 65 7.11 -1.70 9.56
C VAL A 65 5.84 -0.87 9.75
N LEU A 66 5.16 -1.02 10.89
CA LEU A 66 3.91 -0.28 11.18
C LEU A 66 4.12 1.20 11.54
N THR A 67 5.35 1.60 11.90
CA THR A 67 5.62 2.94 12.46
C THR A 67 6.51 3.80 11.56
N THR A 68 7.22 3.19 10.61
CA THR A 68 8.21 3.85 9.76
C THR A 68 8.19 3.26 8.35
N ASP A 69 8.76 3.99 7.38
CA ASP A 69 8.95 3.52 5.99
C ASP A 69 10.06 2.44 5.93
N TYR A 70 9.73 1.24 6.40
CA TYR A 70 10.64 0.10 6.50
C TYR A 70 10.00 -1.19 5.98
N ALA A 71 10.74 -1.97 5.20
CA ALA A 71 10.33 -3.29 4.71
C ALA A 71 11.10 -4.40 5.43
N LEU A 72 10.37 -5.35 6.03
CA LEU A 72 10.96 -6.51 6.69
C LEU A 72 10.95 -7.74 5.78
N LEU A 73 12.13 -8.30 5.55
CA LEU A 73 12.33 -9.58 4.89
C LEU A 73 12.17 -10.71 5.91
N MET A 74 11.14 -11.53 5.73
CA MET A 74 10.74 -12.59 6.66
C MET A 74 10.27 -13.84 5.91
N GLU A 75 10.16 -14.96 6.61
CA GLU A 75 9.67 -16.23 6.05
C GLU A 75 8.19 -16.12 5.65
N SER A 76 7.83 -16.69 4.50
CA SER A 76 6.50 -16.55 3.89
C SER A 76 5.35 -17.03 4.77
N THR A 77 5.55 -18.13 5.49
CA THR A 77 4.59 -18.69 6.47
C THR A 77 4.31 -17.72 7.62
N SER A 78 5.32 -16.98 8.07
CA SER A 78 5.18 -15.95 9.11
C SER A 78 4.45 -14.74 8.56
N ILE A 79 4.77 -14.32 7.33
CA ILE A 79 4.10 -13.21 6.65
C ILE A 79 2.61 -13.54 6.49
N GLU A 80 2.27 -14.71 5.95
CA GLU A 80 0.90 -15.20 5.78
C GLU A 80 0.13 -15.21 7.11
N TYR A 81 0.77 -15.68 8.20
CA TYR A 81 0.15 -15.71 9.51
C TYR A 81 -0.21 -14.32 10.06
N ILE A 82 0.71 -13.36 9.87
CA ILE A 82 0.62 -12.01 10.44
C ILE A 82 -0.30 -11.14 9.58
N SER A 83 -0.22 -11.22 8.25
CA SER A 83 -1.08 -10.44 7.34
C SER A 83 -2.55 -10.80 7.50
N GLN A 84 -2.89 -12.07 7.74
CA GLN A 84 -4.27 -12.50 8.05
C GLN A 84 -4.82 -11.94 9.37
N ARG A 85 -3.96 -11.40 10.24
CA ARG A 85 -4.33 -10.87 11.57
C ARG A 85 -4.19 -9.37 11.68
N ASN A 86 -3.41 -8.75 10.83
CA ASN A 86 -3.14 -7.32 10.84
C ASN A 86 -3.20 -6.76 9.42
N CYS A 87 -4.32 -6.12 9.11
CA CYS A 87 -4.63 -5.63 7.78
C CYS A 87 -3.85 -4.36 7.39
N ASN A 88 -3.09 -3.78 8.32
CA ASN A 88 -2.18 -2.69 8.03
C ASN A 88 -0.85 -3.18 7.43
N LEU A 89 -0.68 -4.50 7.27
CA LEU A 89 0.50 -5.10 6.69
C LEU A 89 0.15 -5.73 5.34
N THR A 90 0.99 -5.45 4.36
CA THR A 90 0.83 -5.99 3.00
C THR A 90 2.07 -6.82 2.64
N GLN A 91 1.85 -8.01 2.09
CA GLN A 91 2.93 -8.78 1.49
C GLN A 91 3.30 -8.16 0.15
N ILE A 92 4.59 -7.86 -0.04
CA ILE A 92 5.13 -7.35 -1.30
C ILE A 92 5.94 -8.45 -1.99
N GLY A 93 5.69 -8.64 -3.28
CA GLY A 93 6.39 -9.62 -4.10
C GLY A 93 6.07 -11.08 -3.79
N GLY A 94 6.83 -11.97 -4.42
CA GLY A 94 6.72 -13.42 -4.30
C GLY A 94 7.78 -14.04 -3.39
N LEU A 95 7.93 -15.37 -3.50
CA LEU A 95 8.97 -16.10 -2.79
C LEU A 95 10.36 -15.77 -3.37
N ILE A 96 11.26 -15.32 -2.50
CA ILE A 96 12.66 -14.97 -2.85
C ILE A 96 13.54 -16.23 -2.86
N ASP A 97 13.18 -17.21 -2.04
CA ASP A 97 13.80 -18.53 -1.95
C ASP A 97 12.74 -19.63 -1.80
N SER A 98 13.16 -20.88 -2.01
CA SER A 98 12.34 -22.06 -1.78
C SER A 98 12.94 -22.85 -0.62
N LYS A 99 12.35 -22.69 0.57
CA LYS A 99 12.75 -23.37 1.81
C LYS A 99 11.53 -24.00 2.47
N GLY A 100 11.80 -25.04 3.26
CA GLY A 100 10.80 -25.72 4.08
C GLY A 100 11.27 -25.92 5.51
N TYR A 101 10.33 -26.04 6.44
CA TYR A 101 10.63 -26.45 7.81
C TYR A 101 10.79 -27.97 7.88
N GLY A 102 11.71 -28.42 8.74
CA GLY A 102 11.97 -29.83 8.98
C GLY A 102 12.22 -30.11 10.46
N VAL A 103 12.14 -31.39 10.83
CA VAL A 103 12.43 -31.85 12.19
C VAL A 103 13.90 -32.27 12.27
N GLY A 104 14.70 -31.53 13.03
CA GLY A 104 16.11 -31.85 13.24
C GLY A 104 16.28 -33.00 14.23
N THR A 105 17.08 -34.01 13.86
CA THR A 105 17.50 -35.10 14.76
C THR A 105 19.02 -35.15 14.86
N PRO A 106 19.60 -35.64 15.97
CA PRO A 106 21.04 -35.85 16.06
C PRO A 106 21.57 -36.76 14.94
N ILE A 107 22.81 -36.52 14.51
CA ILE A 107 23.46 -37.35 13.50
C ILE A 107 23.51 -38.80 14.00
N GLY A 108 23.04 -39.75 13.19
CA GLY A 108 22.97 -41.16 13.55
C GLY A 108 21.78 -41.56 14.44
N SER A 109 20.82 -40.65 14.66
CA SER A 109 19.64 -40.96 15.48
C SER A 109 18.78 -42.09 14.86
N PRO A 110 18.42 -43.12 15.64
CA PRO A 110 17.53 -44.19 15.17
C PRO A 110 16.08 -43.71 14.95
N TYR A 111 15.76 -42.49 15.37
CA TYR A 111 14.42 -41.90 15.20
C TYR A 111 14.24 -41.19 13.86
N ARG A 112 15.34 -40.88 13.15
CA ARG A 112 15.26 -40.11 11.89
C ARG A 112 14.27 -40.75 10.93
N ASP A 113 14.46 -42.03 10.64
CA ASP A 113 13.66 -42.73 9.64
C ASP A 113 12.20 -42.91 10.11
N LYS A 114 11.98 -43.16 11.40
CA LYS A 114 10.62 -43.24 11.98
C LYS A 114 9.88 -41.92 11.88
N VAL A 115 10.55 -40.80 12.17
CA VAL A 115 9.97 -39.45 12.06
C VAL A 115 9.69 -39.11 10.61
N THR A 116 10.60 -39.44 9.69
CA THR A 116 10.37 -39.23 8.25
C THR A 116 9.14 -40.00 7.76
N ILE A 117 9.00 -41.28 8.11
CA ILE A 117 7.82 -42.08 7.72
C ILE A 117 6.54 -41.48 8.30
N ALA A 118 6.55 -41.07 9.57
CA ALA A 118 5.39 -40.45 10.20
C ALA A 118 4.98 -39.12 9.51
N ILE A 119 5.95 -38.28 9.12
CA ILE A 119 5.68 -37.04 8.37
C ILE A 119 5.05 -37.36 7.01
N LEU A 120 5.56 -38.37 6.30
CA LEU A 120 5.01 -38.79 5.00
C LEU A 120 3.57 -39.27 5.15
N GLN A 121 3.26 -40.07 6.17
CA GLN A 121 1.89 -40.51 6.47
C GLN A 121 0.96 -39.32 6.76
N LEU A 122 1.41 -38.35 7.58
CA LEU A 122 0.63 -37.14 7.85
C LEU A 122 0.40 -36.28 6.60
N GLN A 123 1.33 -36.29 5.65
CA GLN A 123 1.21 -35.59 4.37
C GLN A 123 0.25 -36.31 3.43
N GLU A 124 0.36 -37.64 3.29
CA GLU A 124 -0.50 -38.49 2.46
C GLU A 124 -1.96 -38.43 2.93
N GLU A 125 -2.19 -38.44 4.25
CA GLU A 125 -3.51 -38.29 4.85
C GLU A 125 -4.05 -36.84 4.81
N GLY A 126 -3.26 -35.86 4.33
CA GLY A 126 -3.64 -34.45 4.29
C GLY A 126 -3.74 -33.77 5.67
N LYS A 127 -3.32 -34.45 6.75
CA LYS A 127 -3.38 -33.92 8.12
C LYS A 127 -2.56 -32.65 8.30
N LEU A 128 -1.41 -32.55 7.64
CA LEU A 128 -0.58 -31.34 7.68
C LEU A 128 -1.34 -30.12 7.11
N HIS A 129 -2.08 -30.31 6.01
CA HIS A 129 -2.88 -29.24 5.42
C HIS A 129 -4.05 -28.85 6.32
N MET A 130 -4.77 -29.84 6.88
CA MET A 130 -5.84 -29.57 7.86
C MET A 130 -5.34 -28.80 9.08
N MET A 131 -4.14 -29.13 9.58
CA MET A 131 -3.51 -28.39 10.65
C MET A 131 -3.14 -26.97 10.21
N LYS A 132 -2.56 -26.79 9.01
CA LYS A 132 -2.27 -25.45 8.47
C LYS A 132 -3.54 -24.59 8.46
N GLU A 133 -4.60 -25.05 7.82
CA GLU A 133 -5.86 -24.30 7.74
C GLU A 133 -6.40 -23.95 9.13
N LYS A 134 -6.37 -24.91 10.07
CA LYS A 134 -6.84 -24.69 11.44
C LYS A 134 -6.05 -23.62 12.20
N TRP A 135 -4.73 -23.56 12.02
CA TRP A 135 -3.87 -22.66 12.81
C TRP A 135 -3.57 -21.34 12.10
N TRP A 136 -3.57 -21.33 10.76
CA TRP A 136 -3.29 -20.13 9.97
C TRP A 136 -4.53 -19.27 9.76
N ARG A 137 -5.70 -19.85 9.43
CA ARG A 137 -6.94 -19.08 9.18
C ARG A 137 -7.16 -18.04 10.26
N GLY A 138 -6.98 -16.78 9.90
CA GLY A 138 -7.26 -15.62 10.73
C GLY A 138 -8.61 -15.04 10.33
N ASN A 139 -9.51 -14.85 11.30
CA ASN A 139 -10.75 -14.09 11.12
C ASN A 139 -10.51 -12.57 11.22
N GLY A 140 -9.26 -12.12 11.06
CA GLY A 140 -8.80 -10.81 11.49
C GLY A 140 -8.95 -9.71 10.46
N CYS A 141 -8.97 -10.07 9.18
CA CYS A 141 -9.15 -9.15 8.07
C CYS A 141 -10.36 -9.58 7.23
N PRO A 142 -11.16 -8.63 6.73
CA PRO A 142 -12.10 -8.93 5.65
C PRO A 142 -11.32 -9.64 4.55
N GLU A 143 -11.86 -10.73 3.99
CA GLU A 143 -11.34 -11.20 2.71
C GLU A 143 -11.36 -9.99 1.78
N GLU A 144 -10.22 -9.67 1.15
CA GLU A 144 -10.23 -8.73 0.04
C GLU A 144 -11.11 -9.39 -1.03
N ASP A 145 -12.40 -9.08 -0.98
CA ASP A 145 -13.31 -9.28 -2.09
C ASP A 145 -12.57 -8.75 -3.29
N SER A 146 -12.37 -9.67 -4.24
CA SER A 146 -11.77 -9.51 -5.56
C SER A 146 -11.55 -8.06 -5.94
N LYS A 147 -10.33 -7.74 -6.38
CA LYS A 147 -9.92 -6.54 -7.15
C LYS A 147 -11.01 -6.04 -8.12
N GLU A 148 -12.10 -5.50 -7.61
CA GLU A 148 -13.06 -4.73 -8.36
C GLU A 148 -12.35 -3.41 -8.53
N ALA A 149 -12.03 -3.12 -9.79
CA ALA A 149 -11.42 -1.88 -10.22
C ALA A 149 -12.02 -0.74 -9.39
N SER A 150 -11.18 -0.06 -8.59
CA SER A 150 -11.62 1.00 -7.70
C SER A 150 -12.54 1.92 -8.48
N ALA A 151 -13.86 1.82 -8.24
CA ALA A 151 -14.83 2.66 -8.90
C ALA A 151 -14.38 4.09 -8.58
N LEU A 152 -14.07 4.88 -9.61
CA LEU A 152 -13.53 6.23 -9.48
C LEU A 152 -14.39 7.00 -8.47
N GLY A 153 -13.89 7.08 -7.24
CA GLY A 153 -14.64 7.64 -6.13
C GLY A 153 -14.98 9.09 -6.42
N VAL A 154 -16.09 9.56 -5.85
CA VAL A 154 -16.54 10.95 -5.93
C VAL A 154 -15.42 11.94 -5.55
N GLU A 155 -14.41 11.50 -4.79
CA GLU A 155 -13.22 12.27 -4.45
C GLU A 155 -12.38 12.71 -5.66
N ASN A 156 -12.28 11.90 -6.72
CA ASN A 156 -11.56 12.26 -7.95
C ASN A 156 -12.42 13.07 -8.93
N ILE A 157 -13.75 12.99 -8.84
CA ILE A 157 -14.71 13.66 -9.74
C ILE A 157 -15.30 14.93 -9.09
N GLY A 158 -15.15 15.11 -7.78
CA GLY A 158 -15.70 16.21 -6.98
C GLY A 158 -15.26 17.59 -7.47
N GLY A 159 -14.06 17.70 -8.03
CA GLY A 159 -13.56 18.94 -8.64
C GLY A 159 -14.45 19.45 -9.78
N ILE A 160 -15.04 18.55 -10.58
CA ILE A 160 -15.92 18.92 -11.70
C ILE A 160 -17.23 19.54 -11.17
N PHE A 161 -17.79 18.97 -10.11
CA PHE A 161 -19.01 19.50 -9.48
C PHE A 161 -18.78 20.88 -8.85
N ILE A 162 -17.62 21.11 -8.24
CA ILE A 162 -17.25 22.41 -7.66
C ILE A 162 -17.13 23.48 -8.76
N VAL A 163 -16.45 23.16 -9.88
CA VAL A 163 -16.32 24.09 -11.02
C VAL A 163 -17.68 24.41 -11.63
N LEU A 164 -18.56 23.41 -11.80
CA LEU A 164 -19.91 23.62 -12.31
C LEU A 164 -20.73 24.54 -11.40
N ALA A 165 -20.70 24.32 -10.08
CA ALA A 165 -21.43 25.16 -9.13
C ALA A 165 -20.90 26.61 -9.13
N ALA A 166 -19.58 26.79 -9.15
CA ALA A 166 -18.96 28.10 -9.21
C ALA A 166 -19.32 28.85 -10.52
N GLY A 167 -19.31 28.16 -11.66
CA GLY A 167 -19.72 28.74 -12.95
C GLY A 167 -21.18 29.18 -12.97
N LEU A 168 -22.07 28.42 -12.33
CA LEU A 168 -23.49 28.74 -12.23
C LEU A 168 -23.73 29.96 -11.34
N VAL A 169 -23.02 30.07 -10.23
CA VAL A 169 -23.09 31.26 -9.36
C VAL A 169 -22.55 32.51 -10.08
N LEU A 170 -21.41 32.38 -10.76
CA LEU A 170 -20.79 33.50 -11.46
C LEU A 170 -21.66 34.03 -12.60
N SER A 171 -22.34 33.15 -13.34
CA SER A 171 -23.24 33.55 -14.43
C SER A 171 -24.44 34.33 -13.93
N VAL A 172 -25.01 33.95 -12.78
CA VAL A 172 -26.10 34.70 -12.14
C VAL A 172 -25.63 36.09 -11.73
N PHE A 173 -24.44 36.23 -11.15
CA PHE A 173 -23.89 37.55 -10.80
C PHE A 173 -23.65 38.45 -12.02
N VAL A 174 -23.13 37.88 -13.11
CA VAL A 174 -22.94 38.63 -14.38
C VAL A 174 -24.29 39.09 -14.94
N ALA A 175 -25.30 38.21 -14.96
CA ALA A 175 -26.64 38.55 -15.44
C ALA A 175 -27.29 39.67 -14.62
N ILE A 176 -27.14 39.64 -13.29
CA ILE A 176 -27.62 40.72 -12.41
C ILE A 176 -26.85 42.02 -12.67
N GLY A 177 -25.52 41.94 -12.84
CA GLY A 177 -24.68 43.10 -13.16
C GLY A 177 -25.07 43.78 -14.47
N GLU A 178 -25.28 43.00 -15.54
CA GLU A 178 -25.73 43.51 -16.83
C GLU A 178 -27.14 44.09 -16.76
N PHE A 179 -28.04 43.46 -16.01
CA PHE A 179 -29.40 43.96 -15.82
C PHE A 179 -29.39 45.34 -15.14
N ILE A 180 -28.60 45.52 -14.08
CA ILE A 180 -28.47 46.81 -13.38
C ILE A 180 -27.83 47.86 -14.30
N TYR A 181 -26.76 47.51 -15.02
CA TYR A 181 -26.08 48.43 -15.94
C TYR A 181 -27.03 48.91 -17.05
N LYS A 182 -27.77 47.99 -17.67
CA LYS A 182 -28.72 48.30 -18.73
C LYS A 182 -29.92 49.09 -18.21
N SER A 183 -30.42 48.77 -17.01
CA SER A 183 -31.51 49.53 -16.40
C SER A 183 -31.10 50.96 -16.05
N ARG A 184 -29.88 51.18 -15.56
CA ARG A 184 -29.34 52.54 -15.30
C ARG A 184 -29.14 53.32 -16.60
N LYS A 185 -28.51 52.70 -17.60
CA LYS A 185 -28.32 53.35 -18.91
C LYS A 185 -29.65 53.72 -19.58
N ASN A 186 -30.68 52.88 -19.44
CA ASN A 186 -32.01 53.21 -19.98
C ASN A 186 -32.68 54.36 -19.23
N LEU A 187 -32.50 54.47 -17.90
CA LEU A 187 -32.99 55.61 -17.10
C LEU A 187 -32.25 56.90 -17.48
N ASP A 188 -30.93 56.85 -17.67
CA ASP A 188 -30.14 58.02 -18.09
C ASP A 188 -30.52 58.51 -19.50
N ILE A 189 -30.91 57.60 -20.40
CA ILE A 189 -31.42 57.94 -21.75
C ILE A 189 -32.83 58.53 -21.68
N GLU A 190 -33.65 58.10 -20.72
CA GLU A 190 -35.01 58.63 -20.52
C GLU A 190 -34.97 60.05 -19.92
N GLU A 191 -34.02 60.36 -19.03
CA GLU A 191 -33.78 61.73 -18.55
C GLU A 191 -33.27 62.67 -19.66
N ASP A 192 -32.31 62.24 -20.49
CA ASP A 192 -31.82 63.06 -21.63
C ASP A 192 -32.91 63.31 -22.70
N HIS A 193 -33.80 62.35 -22.93
CA HIS A 193 -34.96 62.56 -23.82
C HIS A 193 -36.04 63.47 -23.24
N THR A 194 -36.16 63.55 -21.91
CA THR A 194 -37.14 64.43 -21.23
C THR A 194 -36.62 65.86 -21.17
N ASP A 195 -35.32 66.06 -20.96
CA ASP A 195 -34.66 67.38 -20.97
C ASP A 195 -34.64 68.02 -22.37
N GLN A 196 -34.41 67.22 -23.43
CA GLN A 196 -34.52 67.69 -24.82
C GLN A 196 -35.96 68.05 -25.24
N ARG A 197 -36.98 67.49 -24.58
CA ARG A 197 -38.39 67.85 -24.82
C ARG A 197 -38.76 69.14 -24.10
N ALA A 198 -38.27 69.35 -22.89
CA ALA A 198 -38.48 70.58 -22.12
C ALA A 198 -37.84 71.79 -22.82
N ASN A 199 -36.62 71.64 -23.34
CA ASN A 199 -35.86 72.71 -24.00
C ASN A 199 -36.33 73.05 -25.44
N LYS A 200 -37.40 72.41 -25.93
CA LYS A 200 -38.01 72.65 -27.25
C LYS A 200 -39.35 73.39 -27.17
N THR A 201 -39.77 73.79 -25.96
CA THR A 201 -41.07 74.41 -25.69
C THR A 201 -41.01 75.88 -25.28
N ASP A 202 -39.82 76.50 -25.27
CA ASP A 202 -39.61 77.95 -25.15
C ASP A 202 -39.14 78.55 -26.49
#